data_AF-A0A7V4MZE7-F1
#
_entry.id   AF-A0A7V4MZE7-F1
#
_cell.length_a   1.000
_cell.length_b   1.000
_cell.length_c   1.000
_cell.angle_alpha   90.00
_cell.angle_beta   90.00
_cell.angle_gamma   90.00
#
_symmetry.space_group_name_H-M   'P 1'
#
loop_
_entity.id
_entity.type
_entity.pdbx_description
1 polymer ?
#
loop_
_entity_poly.entity_id
_entity_poly.type
_entity_poly.pdbx_seq_one_letter_code
_entity_poly.pdbx_strand_id
1 'polypeptide(L)'
;MPIKLMAVSRRRPGLTRADYFRYIEHYHGTVARLERFKIDRYIQNHVIDGAFGVLSDTDHKNKVADRDGVVELYFSEFRDMIATLEPQGVTQSRANQDGKFFADEPNNIILMAEEVELPVPNPRPKFNPGLGEPGVGAVKVMQFIMRKPEVFPQDFHRLWRRAHDEALAASPYAQEMFRRIVASQRSRVNDNDAAARAHFRMVDPPVYDLEVSFWLDSMENVGAFRQYLEAIQASPLDFADWSQSFFLYTRPVRIIDDAPPKD
;
A
#
# COMPACT_ATOMS: atom_id res chain seq x y z
N MET A 1 -6.21 14.65 11.88
CA MET A 1 -6.74 13.77 10.83
C MET A 1 -5.95 12.47 10.89
N PRO A 2 -6.61 11.30 10.79
CA PRO A 2 -5.91 10.02 10.75
C PRO A 2 -4.89 9.99 9.61
N ILE A 3 -3.72 9.39 9.87
CA ILE A 3 -2.65 9.26 8.90
C ILE A 3 -2.30 7.78 8.76
N LYS A 4 -2.14 7.33 7.51
CA LYS A 4 -1.55 6.04 7.18
C LYS A 4 -0.12 6.25 6.69
N LEU A 5 0.82 5.49 7.22
CA LEU A 5 2.18 5.37 6.69
C LEU A 5 2.35 3.99 6.09
N MET A 6 2.67 3.96 4.79
CA MET A 6 3.03 2.73 4.08
C MET A 6 4.52 2.65 3.88
N ALA A 7 5.10 1.46 4.07
CA ALA A 7 6.41 1.13 3.52
C ALA A 7 6.31 -0.13 2.65
N VAL A 8 6.66 0.01 1.37
CA VAL A 8 6.64 -1.03 0.35
C VAL A 8 8.05 -1.59 0.28
N SER A 9 8.20 -2.82 0.75
CA SER A 9 9.48 -3.43 1.02
C SER A 9 9.80 -4.55 0.04
N ARG A 10 11.08 -4.63 -0.29
CA ARG A 10 11.69 -5.76 -0.98
C ARG A 10 12.49 -6.58 0.03
N ARG A 11 12.49 -7.90 -0.11
CA ARG A 11 13.30 -8.74 0.76
C ARG A 11 14.79 -8.51 0.52
N ARG A 12 15.58 -8.61 1.58
CA ARG A 12 17.04 -8.54 1.53
C ARG A 12 17.60 -9.59 0.56
N PRO A 13 18.65 -9.26 -0.23
CA PRO A 13 19.36 -10.25 -1.02
C PRO A 13 19.76 -11.49 -0.21
N GLY A 14 19.60 -12.66 -0.82
CA GLY A 14 19.90 -13.95 -0.19
C GLY A 14 18.76 -14.57 0.64
N LEU A 15 17.62 -13.89 0.80
CA LEU A 15 16.44 -14.48 1.45
C LEU A 15 15.47 -15.09 0.43
N THR A 16 14.89 -16.23 0.80
CA THR A 16 13.66 -16.71 0.14
C THR A 16 12.47 -15.87 0.58
N ARG A 17 11.37 -15.92 -0.16
CA ARG A 17 10.11 -15.28 0.25
C ARG A 17 9.56 -15.86 1.55
N ALA A 18 9.74 -17.17 1.78
CA ALA A 18 9.34 -17.82 3.03
C ALA A 18 10.15 -17.31 4.23
N ASP A 19 11.46 -17.12 4.08
CA ASP A 19 12.32 -16.54 5.11
C ASP A 19 11.89 -15.10 5.43
N TYR A 20 11.62 -14.31 4.40
CA TYR A 20 11.13 -12.94 4.53
C TYR A 20 9.81 -12.89 5.30
N PHE A 21 8.80 -13.66 4.89
CA PHE A 21 7.50 -13.68 5.56
C PHE A 21 7.58 -14.17 7.00
N ARG A 22 8.35 -15.23 7.26
CA ARG A 22 8.58 -15.71 8.62
C ARG A 22 9.21 -14.63 9.49
N TYR A 23 10.22 -13.93 8.97
CA TYR A 23 10.92 -12.90 9.73
C TYR A 23 10.02 -11.70 10.00
N ILE A 24 9.41 -11.13 8.94
CA ILE A 24 8.63 -9.91 9.06
C ILE A 24 7.39 -10.13 9.93
N GLU A 25 6.71 -11.27 9.81
CA GLU A 25 5.49 -11.57 10.57
C GLU A 25 5.80 -11.89 12.04
N HIS A 26 6.73 -12.81 12.29
CA HIS A 26 6.92 -13.38 13.63
C HIS A 26 8.01 -12.72 14.45
N TYR A 27 9.09 -12.22 13.82
CA TYR A 27 10.17 -11.55 14.54
C TYR A 27 9.95 -10.05 14.57
N HIS A 28 9.94 -9.39 13.40
CA HIS A 28 9.70 -7.95 13.31
C HIS A 28 8.31 -7.59 13.83
N GLY A 29 7.27 -8.38 13.51
CA GLY A 29 5.94 -8.18 14.05
C GLY A 29 5.86 -8.34 15.57
N THR A 30 6.69 -9.17 16.19
CA THR A 30 6.80 -9.23 17.68
C THR A 30 7.49 -7.99 18.22
N VAL A 31 8.58 -7.56 17.60
CA VAL A 31 9.29 -6.32 17.97
C VAL A 31 8.34 -5.12 17.89
N ALA A 32 7.59 -4.97 16.80
CA ALA A 32 6.63 -3.90 16.60
C ALA A 32 5.49 -3.91 17.63
N ARG A 33 5.02 -5.09 18.08
CA ARG A 33 4.04 -5.16 19.18
C ARG A 33 4.63 -4.70 20.51
N LEU A 34 5.86 -5.10 20.81
CA LEU A 34 6.56 -4.70 22.03
C LEU A 34 6.93 -3.21 22.02
N GLU A 35 7.22 -2.66 20.84
CA GLU A 35 7.54 -1.25 20.59
C GLU A 35 6.42 -0.56 19.80
N ARG A 36 5.19 -0.76 20.24
CA ARG A 36 4.01 -0.23 19.55
C ARG A 36 4.00 1.30 19.44
N PHE A 37 4.60 2.00 20.39
CA PHE A 37 4.55 3.46 20.52
C PHE A 37 3.11 4.00 20.36
N LYS A 38 2.84 4.77 19.29
CA LYS A 38 1.53 5.37 19.00
C LYS A 38 0.81 4.74 17.81
N ILE A 39 1.22 3.54 17.40
CA ILE A 39 0.58 2.82 16.29
C ILE A 39 -0.81 2.35 16.72
N ASP A 40 -1.86 2.85 16.06
CA ASP A 40 -3.25 2.42 16.30
C ASP A 40 -3.50 1.04 15.69
N ARG A 41 -2.98 0.82 14.47
CA ARG A 41 -3.11 -0.45 13.75
C ARG A 41 -1.86 -0.69 12.89
N TYR A 42 -1.46 -1.95 12.78
CA TYR A 42 -0.36 -2.40 11.93
C TYR A 42 -0.80 -3.64 11.15
N ILE A 43 -0.89 -3.49 9.83
CA ILE A 43 -1.14 -4.58 8.88
C ILE A 43 0.11 -4.81 8.03
N GLN A 44 0.49 -6.07 7.85
CA GLN A 44 1.44 -6.48 6.84
C GLN A 44 0.69 -7.10 5.67
N ASN A 45 0.91 -6.60 4.46
CA ASN A 45 0.35 -7.15 3.25
C ASN A 45 1.44 -7.99 2.57
N HIS A 46 1.35 -9.31 2.71
CA HIS A 46 2.31 -10.25 2.12
C HIS A 46 2.01 -10.39 0.62
N VAL A 47 2.97 -10.07 -0.24
CA VAL A 47 2.78 -10.10 -1.68
C VAL A 47 2.75 -11.55 -2.18
N ILE A 48 1.63 -11.90 -2.81
CA ILE A 48 1.43 -13.17 -3.50
C ILE A 48 2.09 -13.07 -4.89
N ASP A 49 1.73 -12.02 -5.63
CA ASP A 49 2.19 -11.72 -6.99
C ASP A 49 2.04 -10.23 -7.33
N GLY A 50 2.57 -9.76 -8.44
CA GLY A 50 2.45 -8.37 -8.88
C GLY A 50 2.74 -8.18 -10.37
N ALA A 51 2.32 -7.04 -10.92
CA ALA A 51 2.69 -6.65 -12.28
C ALA A 51 3.14 -5.19 -12.34
N PHE A 52 4.07 -4.92 -13.24
CA PHE A 52 4.90 -3.74 -13.22
C PHE A 52 5.08 -3.16 -14.63
N GLY A 53 4.86 -1.86 -14.78
CA GLY A 53 5.02 -1.15 -16.04
C GLY A 53 3.99 -1.55 -17.12
N VAL A 54 4.30 -1.21 -18.37
CA VAL A 54 3.45 -1.47 -19.54
C VAL A 54 4.30 -1.95 -20.72
N LEU A 55 3.71 -2.74 -21.62
CA LEU A 55 4.43 -3.33 -22.77
C LEU A 55 5.01 -2.30 -23.74
N SER A 56 4.39 -1.12 -23.84
CA SER A 56 4.86 -0.03 -24.69
C SER A 56 6.11 0.68 -24.14
N ASP A 57 6.51 0.40 -22.89
CA ASP A 57 7.68 1.01 -22.28
C ASP A 57 8.95 0.22 -22.61
N THR A 58 9.69 0.68 -23.61
CA THR A 58 10.98 0.08 -23.99
C THR A 58 12.11 0.42 -23.01
N ASP A 59 11.98 1.52 -22.26
CA ASP A 59 13.01 1.97 -21.31
C ASP A 59 12.97 1.24 -19.97
N HIS A 60 11.90 0.46 -19.75
CA HIS A 60 11.61 -0.27 -18.53
C HIS A 60 11.76 0.63 -17.31
N LYS A 61 11.07 1.77 -17.27
CA LYS A 61 11.21 2.81 -16.24
C LYS A 61 11.02 2.25 -14.83
N ASN A 62 10.20 1.22 -14.66
CA ASN A 62 10.07 0.48 -13.41
C ASN A 62 11.20 -0.55 -13.21
N LYS A 63 12.46 -0.08 -13.16
CA LYS A 63 13.65 -0.96 -13.07
C LYS A 63 13.76 -1.72 -11.74
N VAL A 64 13.08 -1.25 -10.70
CA VAL A 64 13.16 -1.79 -9.32
C VAL A 64 11.75 -2.08 -8.81
N ALA A 65 11.02 -2.87 -9.57
CA ALA A 65 9.60 -3.04 -9.35
C ALA A 65 9.25 -4.12 -8.32
N ASP A 66 10.13 -5.10 -8.09
CA ASP A 66 9.79 -6.24 -7.24
C ASP A 66 9.61 -5.81 -5.77
N ARG A 67 8.44 -6.18 -5.23
CA ARG A 67 8.04 -5.94 -3.83
C ARG A 67 7.56 -7.25 -3.24
N ASP A 68 7.98 -7.51 -2.00
CA ASP A 68 7.62 -8.72 -1.28
C ASP A 68 6.59 -8.44 -0.17
N GLY A 69 6.54 -7.22 0.37
CA GLY A 69 5.58 -6.85 1.39
C GLY A 69 5.24 -5.38 1.39
N VAL A 70 4.03 -5.04 1.86
CA VAL A 70 3.64 -3.66 2.18
C VAL A 70 3.20 -3.59 3.62
N VAL A 71 3.87 -2.79 4.43
CA VAL A 71 3.41 -2.50 5.80
C VAL A 71 2.52 -1.28 5.78
N GLU A 72 1.40 -1.33 6.50
CA GLU A 72 0.50 -0.20 6.74
C GLU A 72 0.44 0.07 8.23
N LEU A 73 0.92 1.25 8.64
CA LEU A 73 0.85 1.76 9.99
C LEU A 73 -0.18 2.88 10.05
N TYR A 74 -1.14 2.77 10.97
CA TYR A 74 -2.20 3.76 11.14
C TYR A 74 -1.99 4.53 12.43
N PHE A 75 -2.23 5.83 12.35
CA PHE A 75 -2.08 6.78 13.45
C PHE A 75 -3.30 7.68 13.54
N SER A 76 -3.61 8.13 14.75
CA SER A 76 -4.69 9.09 15.02
C SER A 76 -4.44 10.43 14.35
N GLU A 77 -3.17 10.81 14.28
CA GLU A 77 -2.71 12.10 13.82
C GLU A 77 -1.24 12.07 13.44
N PHE A 78 -0.82 13.07 12.67
CA PHE A 78 0.54 13.20 12.17
C PHE A 78 1.60 13.23 13.29
N ARG A 79 1.33 13.92 14.42
CA ARG A 79 2.29 13.99 15.54
C ARG A 79 2.60 12.62 16.15
N ASP A 80 1.62 11.71 16.16
CA ASP A 80 1.77 10.37 16.69
C ASP A 80 2.64 9.51 15.78
N MET A 81 2.51 9.71 14.47
CA MET A 81 3.41 9.11 13.48
C MET A 81 4.86 9.59 13.73
N ILE A 82 5.08 10.90 13.85
CA ILE A 82 6.42 11.44 14.12
C ILE A 82 6.99 10.92 15.44
N ALA A 83 6.21 10.92 16.52
CA ALA A 83 6.65 10.39 17.82
C ALA A 83 6.98 8.89 17.78
N THR A 84 6.44 8.14 16.81
CA THR A 84 6.76 6.72 16.58
C THR A 84 8.03 6.56 15.76
N LEU A 85 8.26 7.41 14.75
CA LEU A 85 9.44 7.35 13.89
C LEU A 85 10.69 7.91 14.59
N GLU A 86 10.51 8.92 15.44
CA GLU A 86 11.53 9.65 16.19
C GLU A 86 11.22 9.64 17.70
N PRO A 87 11.21 8.46 18.35
CA PRO A 87 10.84 8.34 19.76
C PRO A 87 11.81 9.10 20.66
N GLN A 88 11.26 9.93 21.56
CA GLN A 88 12.06 10.76 22.47
C GLN A 88 12.96 9.89 23.36
N GLY A 89 14.25 10.25 23.43
CA GLY A 89 15.24 9.54 24.26
C GLY A 89 15.68 8.19 23.69
N VAL A 90 15.26 7.85 22.46
CA VAL A 90 15.65 6.62 21.77
C VAL A 90 16.37 6.97 20.48
N THR A 91 17.67 6.67 20.41
CA THR A 91 18.48 6.97 19.22
C THR A 91 18.00 6.19 17.99
N GLN A 92 17.68 4.90 18.15
CA GLN A 92 17.07 4.04 17.13
C GLN A 92 16.22 2.96 17.82
N SER A 93 14.95 2.82 17.42
CA SER A 93 14.08 1.76 17.92
C SER A 93 14.56 0.37 17.48
N ARG A 94 14.17 -0.70 18.19
CA ARG A 94 14.49 -2.06 17.75
C ARG A 94 13.87 -2.37 16.39
N ALA A 95 12.66 -1.87 16.14
CA ALA A 95 11.99 -1.99 14.85
C ALA A 95 12.73 -1.26 13.70
N ASN A 96 13.45 -0.18 14.00
CA ASN A 96 14.32 0.49 13.02
C ASN A 96 15.64 -0.27 12.76
N GLN A 97 16.13 -1.01 13.76
CA GLN A 97 17.42 -1.69 13.67
C GLN A 97 17.34 -3.07 13.01
N ASP A 98 16.18 -3.72 13.08
CA ASP A 98 16.01 -5.09 12.58
C ASP A 98 15.68 -5.18 11.08
N GLY A 99 15.37 -4.04 10.43
CA GLY A 99 15.20 -3.92 8.97
C GLY A 99 16.29 -4.63 8.16
N LYS A 100 17.55 -4.44 8.54
CA LYS A 100 18.74 -5.08 7.93
C LYS A 100 18.70 -6.62 7.88
N PHE A 101 17.84 -7.26 8.67
CA PHE A 101 17.72 -8.72 8.68
C PHE A 101 16.77 -9.26 7.62
N PHE A 102 15.84 -8.45 7.12
CA PHE A 102 14.79 -8.91 6.21
C PHE A 102 14.55 -8.01 5.00
N ALA A 103 14.83 -6.71 5.07
CA ALA A 103 14.55 -5.75 4.00
C ALA A 103 15.82 -5.34 3.24
N ASP A 104 15.66 -5.08 1.94
CA ASP A 104 16.58 -4.29 1.12
C ASP A 104 16.27 -2.80 1.34
N GLU A 105 16.63 -2.30 2.52
CA GLU A 105 16.15 -1.00 3.04
C GLU A 105 16.36 0.20 2.09
N PRO A 106 17.50 0.33 1.37
CA PRO A 106 17.70 1.42 0.41
C PRO A 106 16.63 1.51 -0.68
N ASN A 107 16.00 0.39 -1.03
CA ASN A 107 15.01 0.28 -2.11
C ASN A 107 13.56 0.34 -1.62
N ASN A 108 13.31 0.61 -0.34
CA ASN A 108 11.95 0.79 0.18
C ASN A 108 11.27 1.99 -0.49
N ILE A 109 9.95 1.91 -0.68
CA ILE A 109 9.10 3.04 -1.06
C ILE A 109 8.25 3.41 0.15
N ILE A 110 8.06 4.69 0.40
CA ILE A 110 7.07 5.15 1.38
C ILE A 110 5.92 5.87 0.72
N LEU A 111 4.78 5.82 1.39
CA LEU A 111 3.66 6.69 1.11
C LEU A 111 2.96 7.03 2.43
N MET A 112 3.06 8.28 2.83
CA MET A 112 2.23 8.84 3.90
C MET A 112 0.94 9.37 3.27
N ALA A 113 -0.20 8.89 3.72
CA ALA A 113 -1.47 9.12 3.06
C ALA A 113 -2.63 9.38 4.02
N GLU A 114 -3.62 10.09 3.49
CA GLU A 114 -4.97 10.18 4.02
C GLU A 114 -5.88 9.27 3.20
N GLU A 115 -6.74 8.50 3.87
CA GLU A 115 -7.60 7.51 3.23
C GLU A 115 -8.98 8.09 2.91
N VAL A 116 -9.46 7.78 1.71
CA VAL A 116 -10.84 8.02 1.29
C VAL A 116 -11.43 6.67 0.88
N GLU A 117 -12.43 6.20 1.61
CA GLU A 117 -13.19 5.02 1.24
C GLU A 117 -14.21 5.37 0.14
N LEU A 118 -14.25 4.55 -0.91
CA LEU A 118 -15.14 4.75 -2.05
C LEU A 118 -16.32 3.76 -1.98
N PRO A 119 -17.50 4.15 -2.47
CA PRO A 119 -18.65 3.26 -2.47
C PRO A 119 -18.42 2.05 -3.38
N VAL A 120 -18.88 0.88 -2.94
CA VAL A 120 -18.99 -0.33 -3.76
C VAL A 120 -20.42 -0.84 -3.74
N PRO A 121 -20.92 -1.46 -4.83
CA PRO A 121 -22.28 -2.00 -4.85
C PRO A 121 -22.49 -3.18 -3.91
N ASN A 122 -21.45 -4.00 -3.68
CA ASN A 122 -21.54 -5.26 -2.97
C ASN A 122 -20.47 -5.37 -1.86
N PRO A 123 -20.62 -4.67 -0.72
CA PRO A 123 -19.56 -4.56 0.31
C PRO A 123 -19.37 -5.82 1.16
N ARG A 124 -20.27 -6.81 1.06
CA ARG A 124 -20.22 -8.02 1.88
C ARG A 124 -19.64 -9.19 1.09
N PRO A 125 -18.62 -9.88 1.61
CA PRO A 125 -18.08 -11.05 0.95
C PRO A 125 -19.13 -12.15 0.87
N LYS A 126 -19.24 -12.80 -0.31
CA LYS A 126 -20.06 -14.01 -0.46
C LYS A 126 -19.37 -15.21 0.20
N PHE A 127 -18.04 -15.18 0.26
CA PHE A 127 -17.19 -16.17 0.87
C PHE A 127 -15.99 -15.49 1.53
N ASN A 128 -15.75 -15.80 2.81
CA ASN A 128 -14.52 -15.44 3.50
C ASN A 128 -14.09 -16.65 4.34
N PRO A 129 -13.08 -17.43 3.92
CA PRO A 129 -12.66 -18.63 4.63
C PRO A 129 -11.91 -18.34 5.95
N GLY A 130 -11.94 -17.09 6.44
CA GLY A 130 -11.12 -16.65 7.58
C GLY A 130 -9.67 -16.36 7.19
N LEU A 131 -9.38 -16.30 5.89
CA LEU A 131 -8.11 -15.84 5.35
C LEU A 131 -8.29 -14.38 4.94
N GLY A 132 -7.40 -13.48 5.35
CA GLY A 132 -7.46 -12.05 5.03
C GLY A 132 -8.20 -11.17 6.05
N GLU A 133 -8.89 -10.12 5.60
CA GLU A 133 -9.54 -9.15 6.49
C GLU A 133 -10.96 -9.63 6.86
N PRO A 134 -11.27 -9.79 8.16
CA PRO A 134 -12.56 -10.32 8.60
C PRO A 134 -13.73 -9.51 8.04
N GLY A 135 -14.69 -10.19 7.42
CA GLY A 135 -15.90 -9.56 6.89
C GLY A 135 -15.70 -8.71 5.62
N VAL A 136 -14.49 -8.68 5.04
CA VAL A 136 -14.22 -7.93 3.80
C VAL A 136 -13.80 -8.85 2.65
N GLY A 137 -12.80 -9.72 2.85
CA GLY A 137 -12.32 -10.62 1.80
C GLY A 137 -10.91 -11.15 2.05
N ALA A 138 -10.48 -12.14 1.26
CA ALA A 138 -9.19 -12.81 1.46
C ALA A 138 -8.02 -12.18 0.70
N VAL A 139 -8.29 -11.40 -0.34
CA VAL A 139 -7.27 -10.79 -1.19
C VAL A 139 -7.43 -9.29 -1.21
N LYS A 140 -6.30 -8.59 -1.06
CA LYS A 140 -6.18 -7.15 -1.23
C LYS A 140 -5.26 -6.86 -2.41
N VAL A 141 -5.78 -6.17 -3.42
CA VAL A 141 -4.99 -5.62 -4.53
C VAL A 141 -4.57 -4.20 -4.15
N MET A 142 -3.27 -3.90 -4.19
CA MET A 142 -2.74 -2.56 -3.93
C MET A 142 -2.16 -1.99 -5.21
N GLN A 143 -2.79 -0.97 -5.78
CA GLN A 143 -2.38 -0.31 -7.01
C GLN A 143 -1.66 1.00 -6.71
N PHE A 144 -0.37 1.08 -7.01
CA PHE A 144 0.45 2.29 -6.86
C PHE A 144 0.48 3.04 -8.18
N ILE A 145 0.01 4.29 -8.18
CA ILE A 145 -0.17 5.09 -9.39
C ILE A 145 0.81 6.26 -9.35
N MET A 146 1.75 6.26 -10.30
CA MET A 146 2.67 7.37 -10.50
C MET A 146 1.96 8.49 -11.24
N ARG A 147 2.00 9.70 -10.69
CA ARG A 147 1.51 10.90 -11.37
C ARG A 147 2.49 11.30 -12.46
N LYS A 148 1.99 11.71 -13.64
CA LYS A 148 2.87 12.30 -14.64
C LYS A 148 3.47 13.63 -14.17
N PRO A 149 4.75 13.91 -14.46
CA PRO A 149 5.42 15.12 -13.93
C PRO A 149 4.72 16.43 -14.34
N GLU A 150 4.09 16.47 -15.51
CA GLU A 150 3.34 17.61 -16.05
C GLU A 150 1.96 17.84 -15.42
N VAL A 151 1.41 16.86 -14.70
CA VAL A 151 0.09 16.95 -14.09
C VAL A 151 0.23 17.55 -12.71
N PHE A 152 -0.47 18.65 -12.40
CA PHE A 152 -0.41 19.21 -11.05
C PHE A 152 -1.03 18.25 -10.02
N PRO A 153 -0.47 18.16 -8.80
CA PRO A 153 -0.97 17.24 -7.77
C PRO A 153 -2.47 17.42 -7.44
N GLN A 154 -2.97 18.66 -7.45
CA GLN A 154 -4.40 18.93 -7.22
C GLN A 154 -5.28 18.39 -8.36
N ASP A 155 -4.80 18.47 -9.61
CA ASP A 155 -5.51 17.94 -10.77
C ASP A 155 -5.45 16.41 -10.82
N PHE A 156 -4.34 15.82 -10.39
CA PHE A 156 -4.15 14.38 -10.43
C PHE A 156 -5.26 13.61 -9.72
N HIS A 157 -5.59 13.95 -8.47
CA HIS A 157 -6.65 13.27 -7.74
C HIS A 157 -8.03 13.44 -8.38
N ARG A 158 -8.32 14.63 -8.92
CA ARG A 158 -9.57 14.91 -9.64
C ARG A 158 -9.68 14.12 -10.94
N LEU A 159 -8.60 14.09 -11.73
CA LEU A 159 -8.51 13.34 -12.99
C LEU A 159 -8.60 11.84 -12.74
N TRP A 160 -7.85 11.34 -11.76
CA TRP A 160 -7.92 9.94 -11.34
C TRP A 160 -9.34 9.58 -10.87
N ARG A 161 -10.00 10.43 -10.05
CA ARG A 161 -11.36 10.12 -9.58
C ARG A 161 -12.34 9.98 -10.74
N ARG A 162 -12.29 10.90 -11.70
CA ARG A 162 -13.11 10.82 -12.91
C ARG A 162 -12.82 9.56 -13.72
N ALA A 163 -11.53 9.24 -13.94
CA ALA A 163 -11.13 8.03 -14.65
C ALA A 163 -11.56 6.75 -13.93
N HIS A 164 -11.48 6.73 -12.59
CA HIS A 164 -11.95 5.63 -11.75
C HIS A 164 -13.46 5.41 -11.91
N ASP A 165 -14.26 6.48 -11.86
CA ASP A 165 -15.72 6.40 -12.00
C ASP A 165 -16.12 5.86 -13.38
N GLU A 166 -15.50 6.38 -14.44
CA GLU A 166 -15.72 5.92 -15.82
C GLU A 166 -15.28 4.45 -15.99
N ALA A 167 -14.12 4.07 -15.44
CA ALA A 167 -13.59 2.70 -15.52
C ALA A 167 -14.45 1.70 -14.74
N LEU A 168 -14.91 2.06 -13.54
CA LEU A 168 -15.78 1.20 -12.74
C LEU A 168 -17.16 1.06 -13.39
N ALA A 169 -17.71 2.11 -13.98
CA ALA A 169 -18.96 2.05 -14.76
C ALA A 169 -18.84 1.09 -15.96
N ALA A 170 -17.68 1.05 -16.61
CA ALA A 170 -17.39 0.15 -17.74
C ALA A 170 -17.06 -1.29 -17.32
N SER A 171 -16.92 -1.58 -16.01
CA SER A 171 -16.40 -2.85 -15.48
C SER A 171 -17.43 -3.60 -14.63
N PRO A 172 -18.43 -4.27 -15.22
CA PRO A 172 -19.48 -4.95 -14.47
C PRO A 172 -18.96 -6.06 -13.56
N TYR A 173 -17.89 -6.78 -13.97
CA TYR A 173 -17.31 -7.82 -13.13
C TYR A 173 -16.58 -7.22 -11.91
N ALA A 174 -15.91 -6.07 -12.08
CA ALA A 174 -15.34 -5.30 -10.98
C ALA A 174 -16.41 -4.85 -9.97
N GLN A 175 -17.53 -4.30 -10.45
CA GLN A 175 -18.67 -3.90 -9.60
C GLN A 175 -19.27 -5.07 -8.81
N GLU A 176 -19.32 -6.26 -9.41
CA GLU A 176 -19.83 -7.45 -8.74
C GLU A 176 -18.86 -7.96 -7.67
N MET A 177 -17.54 -7.89 -7.91
CA MET A 177 -16.55 -8.58 -7.08
C MET A 177 -15.80 -7.69 -6.07
N PHE A 178 -15.76 -6.37 -6.25
CA PHE A 178 -15.13 -5.49 -5.28
C PHE A 178 -15.97 -5.38 -4.00
N ARG A 179 -15.32 -5.65 -2.86
CA ARG A 179 -15.91 -5.59 -1.52
C ARG A 179 -15.59 -4.31 -0.78
N ARG A 180 -14.48 -3.68 -1.14
CA ARG A 180 -14.04 -2.43 -0.57
C ARG A 180 -13.06 -1.77 -1.52
N ILE A 181 -13.09 -0.44 -1.58
CA ILE A 181 -12.11 0.36 -2.30
C ILE A 181 -11.67 1.49 -1.39
N VAL A 182 -10.37 1.61 -1.16
CA VAL A 182 -9.78 2.69 -0.37
C VAL A 182 -8.70 3.38 -1.19
N ALA A 183 -8.83 4.69 -1.36
CA ALA A 183 -7.84 5.53 -2.01
C ALA A 183 -6.96 6.19 -0.94
N SER A 184 -5.67 5.85 -0.95
CA SER A 184 -4.65 6.42 -0.09
C SER A 184 -3.96 7.58 -0.80
N GLN A 185 -4.46 8.80 -0.60
CA GLN A 185 -3.94 10.00 -1.25
C GLN A 185 -2.75 10.54 -0.46
N ARG A 186 -1.63 10.83 -1.12
CA ARG A 186 -0.43 11.34 -0.44
C ARG A 186 -0.76 12.59 0.38
N SER A 187 -0.50 12.53 1.67
CA SER A 187 -0.69 13.67 2.56
C SER A 187 0.50 14.62 2.41
N ARG A 188 0.20 15.91 2.34
CA ARG A 188 1.19 16.98 2.18
C ARG A 188 1.70 17.55 3.50
N VAL A 189 1.21 17.02 4.62
CA VAL A 189 1.60 17.45 5.96
C VAL A 189 3.10 17.20 6.24
N ASN A 190 3.77 16.37 5.42
CA ASN A 190 5.20 16.07 5.54
C ASN A 190 5.89 15.97 4.18
N ASP A 191 5.77 16.98 3.31
CA ASP A 191 6.40 16.96 1.98
C ASP A 191 7.93 16.70 1.98
N ASN A 192 8.62 16.91 3.13
CA ASN A 192 10.04 16.60 3.31
C ASN A 192 10.31 15.09 3.49
N ASP A 193 9.35 14.34 4.02
CA ASP A 193 9.43 12.89 4.27
C ASP A 193 10.69 12.41 5.03
N ALA A 194 11.45 13.33 5.65
CA ALA A 194 12.80 13.07 6.15
C ALA A 194 12.84 12.05 7.29
N ALA A 195 11.92 12.15 8.25
CA ALA A 195 11.79 11.20 9.35
C ALA A 195 11.53 9.78 8.83
N ALA A 196 10.63 9.64 7.85
CA ALA A 196 10.33 8.35 7.23
C ALA A 196 11.51 7.84 6.38
N ARG A 197 12.20 8.70 5.64
CA ARG A 197 13.42 8.36 4.88
C ARG A 197 14.54 7.85 5.78
N ALA A 198 14.77 8.51 6.91
CA ALA A 198 15.74 8.06 7.90
C ALA A 198 15.31 6.74 8.55
N HIS A 199 14.03 6.62 8.92
CA HIS A 199 13.51 5.43 9.60
C HIS A 199 13.56 4.17 8.72
N PHE A 200 13.26 4.29 7.43
CA PHE A 200 13.27 3.16 6.49
C PHE A 200 14.55 3.03 5.67
N ARG A 201 15.56 3.86 5.97
CA ARG A 201 16.90 3.93 5.33
C ARG A 201 16.85 3.97 3.80
N MET A 202 15.88 4.68 3.25
CA MET A 202 15.68 4.76 1.80
C MET A 202 16.76 5.62 1.14
N VAL A 203 17.09 5.28 -0.10
CA VAL A 203 17.97 6.07 -0.96
C VAL A 203 17.18 6.46 -2.21
N ASP A 204 16.86 7.75 -2.32
CA ASP A 204 16.14 8.36 -3.44
C ASP A 204 14.87 7.58 -3.90
N PRO A 205 13.90 7.32 -3.00
CA PRO A 205 12.75 6.51 -3.34
C PRO A 205 11.84 7.24 -4.33
N PRO A 206 11.18 6.50 -5.26
CA PRO A 206 10.13 7.07 -6.10
C PRO A 206 8.98 7.59 -5.22
N VAL A 207 8.35 8.68 -5.66
CA VAL A 207 7.29 9.34 -4.91
C VAL A 207 5.96 9.09 -5.62
N TYR A 208 5.12 8.26 -5.01
CA TYR A 208 3.77 8.00 -5.49
C TYR A 208 2.80 8.99 -4.83
N ASP A 209 1.90 9.57 -5.62
CA ASP A 209 0.85 10.45 -5.09
C ASP A 209 -0.41 9.66 -4.68
N LEU A 210 -0.55 8.40 -5.12
CA LEU A 210 -1.72 7.59 -4.84
C LEU A 210 -1.41 6.08 -4.78
N GLU A 211 -1.99 5.43 -3.78
CA GLU A 211 -2.20 3.99 -3.74
C GLU A 211 -3.70 3.72 -3.64
N VAL A 212 -4.21 2.74 -4.37
CA VAL A 212 -5.61 2.33 -4.30
C VAL A 212 -5.69 0.86 -3.95
N SER A 213 -6.34 0.58 -2.83
CA SER A 213 -6.57 -0.76 -2.35
C SER A 213 -7.96 -1.26 -2.75
N PHE A 214 -8.03 -2.49 -3.28
CA PHE A 214 -9.26 -3.19 -3.64
C PHE A 214 -9.33 -4.52 -2.90
N TRP A 215 -10.45 -4.82 -2.25
CA TRP A 215 -10.66 -6.10 -1.59
C TRP A 215 -11.58 -6.99 -2.40
N LEU A 216 -11.20 -8.27 -2.49
CA LEU A 216 -11.95 -9.32 -3.18
C LEU A 216 -12.06 -10.57 -2.30
N ASP A 217 -13.04 -11.42 -2.61
CA ASP A 217 -13.30 -12.64 -1.85
C ASP A 217 -12.11 -13.62 -1.92
N SER A 218 -11.50 -13.81 -3.09
CA SER A 218 -10.36 -14.72 -3.28
C SER A 218 -9.48 -14.36 -4.49
N MET A 219 -8.38 -15.10 -4.66
CA MET A 219 -7.49 -15.00 -5.83
C MET A 219 -8.19 -15.37 -7.15
N GLU A 220 -9.28 -16.15 -7.11
CA GLU A 220 -10.04 -16.51 -8.31
C GLU A 220 -10.76 -15.29 -8.91
N ASN A 221 -11.00 -14.25 -8.11
CA ASN A 221 -11.71 -13.05 -8.53
C ASN A 221 -10.79 -11.94 -9.06
N VAL A 222 -9.47 -12.11 -9.08
CA VAL A 222 -8.54 -11.04 -9.51
C VAL A 222 -8.71 -10.61 -10.97
N GLY A 223 -9.38 -11.42 -11.80
CA GLY A 223 -9.82 -11.01 -13.14
C GLY A 223 -10.73 -9.78 -13.12
N ALA A 224 -11.47 -9.54 -12.03
CA ALA A 224 -12.29 -8.35 -11.85
C ALA A 224 -11.43 -7.07 -11.75
N PHE A 225 -10.29 -7.16 -11.05
CA PHE A 225 -9.32 -6.06 -11.02
C PHE A 225 -8.67 -5.84 -12.39
N ARG A 226 -8.42 -6.90 -13.16
CA ARG A 226 -7.86 -6.78 -14.52
C ARG A 226 -8.81 -6.03 -15.47
N GLN A 227 -10.10 -6.37 -15.47
CA GLN A 227 -11.10 -5.63 -16.25
C GLN A 227 -11.09 -4.13 -15.90
N TYR A 228 -11.08 -3.80 -14.61
CA TYR A 228 -11.00 -2.42 -14.16
C TYR A 228 -9.68 -1.73 -14.57
N LEU A 229 -8.54 -2.43 -14.44
CA LEU A 229 -7.23 -1.90 -14.78
C LEU A 229 -7.13 -1.56 -16.27
N GLU A 230 -7.63 -2.43 -17.15
CA GLU A 230 -7.69 -2.17 -18.59
C GLU A 230 -8.55 -0.94 -18.88
N ALA A 231 -9.72 -0.82 -18.24
CA ALA A 231 -10.63 0.32 -18.44
C ALA A 231 -10.02 1.65 -17.97
N ILE A 232 -9.34 1.70 -16.81
CA ILE A 232 -8.71 2.94 -16.33
C ILE A 232 -7.46 3.31 -17.14
N GLN A 233 -6.70 2.32 -17.62
CA GLN A 233 -5.55 2.57 -18.50
C GLN A 233 -5.96 3.05 -19.89
N ALA A 234 -7.14 2.67 -20.36
CA ALA A 234 -7.72 3.14 -21.61
C ALA A 234 -8.38 4.54 -21.50
N SER A 235 -8.43 5.13 -20.30
CA SER A 235 -8.99 6.47 -20.10
C SER A 235 -8.24 7.49 -20.96
N PRO A 236 -8.94 8.40 -21.66
CA PRO A 236 -8.29 9.49 -22.40
C PRO A 236 -7.72 10.57 -21.47
N LEU A 237 -7.96 10.45 -20.15
CA LEU A 237 -7.45 11.39 -19.15
C LEU A 237 -5.98 11.07 -18.90
N ASP A 238 -5.11 11.99 -19.31
CA ASP A 238 -3.67 11.77 -19.28
C ASP A 238 -3.04 12.18 -17.94
N PHE A 239 -3.30 11.41 -16.87
CA PHE A 239 -2.92 11.78 -15.51
C PHE A 239 -1.80 10.92 -14.89
N ALA A 240 -1.63 9.68 -15.35
CA ALA A 240 -0.73 8.69 -14.76
C ALA A 240 0.41 8.26 -15.69
N ASP A 241 1.58 8.02 -15.11
CA ASP A 241 2.66 7.31 -15.77
C ASP A 241 2.52 5.81 -15.47
N TRP A 242 1.84 5.09 -16.35
CA TRP A 242 1.61 3.66 -16.20
C TRP A 242 2.90 2.83 -16.30
N SER A 243 3.95 3.35 -16.97
CA SER A 243 5.26 2.71 -17.06
C SER A 243 5.97 2.65 -15.70
N GLN A 244 5.70 3.62 -14.82
CA GLN A 244 6.21 3.65 -13.45
C GLN A 244 5.18 3.18 -12.41
N SER A 245 3.95 2.90 -12.82
CA SER A 245 2.91 2.39 -11.94
C SER A 245 3.01 0.86 -11.81
N PHE A 246 2.40 0.33 -10.75
CA PHE A 246 2.34 -1.11 -10.53
C PHE A 246 1.16 -1.49 -9.65
N PHE A 247 0.88 -2.79 -9.56
CA PHE A 247 -0.02 -3.30 -8.52
C PHE A 247 0.47 -4.63 -7.96
N LEU A 248 0.02 -4.92 -6.75
CA LEU A 248 0.37 -6.11 -5.99
C LEU A 248 -0.90 -6.84 -5.58
N TYR A 249 -0.91 -8.16 -5.73
CA TYR A 249 -1.87 -9.03 -5.06
C TYR A 249 -1.30 -9.44 -3.72
N THR A 250 -2.06 -9.21 -2.66
CA THR A 250 -1.56 -9.37 -1.30
C THR A 250 -2.54 -10.11 -0.40
N ARG A 251 -1.98 -10.77 0.61
CA ARG A 251 -2.71 -11.30 1.75
C ARG A 251 -2.43 -10.40 2.96
N PRO A 252 -3.45 -9.74 3.53
CA PRO A 252 -3.26 -8.95 4.74
C PRO A 252 -3.06 -9.85 5.97
N VAL A 253 -2.16 -9.43 6.86
CA VAL A 253 -1.80 -10.09 8.12
C VAL A 253 -1.82 -9.03 9.22
N ARG A 254 -2.71 -9.21 10.20
CA ARG A 254 -2.91 -8.28 11.31
C ARG A 254 -1.80 -8.45 12.33
N ILE A 255 -0.94 -7.44 12.49
CA ILE A 255 0.11 -7.45 13.50
C ILE A 255 -0.40 -6.78 14.77
N ILE A 256 -0.93 -5.58 14.64
CA ILE A 256 -1.52 -4.80 15.73
C ILE A 256 -2.94 -4.44 15.32
N ASP A 257 -3.93 -4.95 16.04
CA ASP A 257 -5.35 -4.76 15.68
C ASP A 257 -6.34 -4.99 16.83
N ASP A 258 -5.85 -4.74 18.03
CA ASP A 258 -6.52 -4.85 19.32
C ASP A 258 -6.89 -3.47 19.90
N ALA A 259 -6.70 -2.40 19.14
CA ALA A 259 -7.21 -1.09 19.54
C ALA A 259 -8.75 -1.14 19.52
N PRO A 260 -9.44 -0.77 20.61
CA PRO A 260 -10.90 -0.71 20.59
C PRO A 260 -11.36 0.26 19.49
N PRO A 261 -12.52 0.01 18.85
CA PRO A 261 -13.14 0.99 17.97
C PRO A 261 -13.24 2.32 18.71
N LYS A 262 -12.82 3.43 18.09
CA LYS A 262 -13.01 4.75 18.69
C LYS A 262 -14.49 5.10 18.57
N ASP A 263 -15.10 5.39 19.72
CA ASP A 263 -16.47 5.94 19.84
C ASP A 263 -16.63 7.25 19.06
#